data_AF-A0A969LPY5-F1
#
_entry.id   AF-A0A969LPY5-F1
#
_cell.length_a   1.000
_cell.length_b   1.000
_cell.length_c   1.000
_cell.angle_alpha   90.00
_cell.angle_beta   90.00
_cell.angle_gamma   90.00
#
_symmetry.space_group_name_H-M   'P 1'
#
loop_
_entity.id
_entity.type
_entity.pdbx_description
1 polymer ?
#
loop_
_entity_poly.entity_id
_entity_poly.type
_entity_poly.pdbx_seq_one_letter_code
_entity_poly.pdbx_strand_id
1 'polypeptide(L)'
;MILSCSHACAQQAFTNNGNFQIHTGASVAGFGDFTNTSAASLLNNGNFYLKRTLTNGQASMTTGTGTLYLNGTAAQSVAGTQPFKTYNLVTDNTSGITLNTTYSSCCPYLPMASLPVPLPPTTLSMKPALLTPAALMHAM
;
A
#
# COMPACT_ATOMS: atom_id res chain seq x y z
N MET A 1 -28.18 -19.18 -38.46
CA MET A 1 -28.65 -18.09 -37.59
C MET A 1 -27.70 -18.01 -36.40
N ILE A 2 -26.78 -17.05 -36.39
CA ILE A 2 -25.88 -16.82 -35.25
C ILE A 2 -26.61 -15.88 -34.30
N LEU A 3 -26.90 -16.36 -33.09
CA LEU A 3 -27.49 -15.54 -32.03
C LEU A 3 -26.36 -14.76 -31.37
N SER A 4 -26.14 -13.52 -31.80
CA SER A 4 -25.22 -12.58 -31.15
C SER A 4 -25.99 -11.86 -30.04
N CYS A 5 -25.79 -12.25 -28.79
CA CYS A 5 -26.27 -11.50 -27.63
C CYS A 5 -25.28 -10.35 -27.34
N SER A 6 -25.61 -9.13 -27.77
CA SER A 6 -24.90 -7.92 -27.36
C SER A 6 -25.27 -7.60 -25.92
N HIS A 7 -24.43 -8.04 -24.98
CA HIS A 7 -24.56 -7.68 -23.58
C HIS A 7 -24.07 -6.23 -23.39
N ALA A 8 -25.02 -5.29 -23.34
CA ALA A 8 -24.75 -3.94 -22.85
C ALA A 8 -24.62 -4.01 -21.31
N CYS A 9 -23.40 -4.26 -20.82
CA CYS A 9 -23.10 -3.97 -19.42
C CYS A 9 -23.10 -2.45 -19.26
N ALA A 10 -24.23 -1.90 -18.81
CA ALA A 10 -24.27 -0.51 -18.39
C ALA A 10 -23.24 -0.35 -17.25
N GLN A 11 -22.28 0.55 -17.42
CA GLN A 11 -21.38 0.94 -16.34
C GLN A 11 -22.22 1.65 -15.28
N GLN A 12 -22.65 0.91 -14.27
CA GLN A 12 -23.45 1.48 -13.21
C GLN A 12 -22.52 2.23 -12.25
N ALA A 13 -22.65 3.55 -12.24
CA ALA A 13 -22.10 4.35 -11.16
C ALA A 13 -22.82 3.98 -9.86
N PHE A 14 -22.08 3.92 -8.76
CA PHE A 14 -22.67 3.65 -7.45
C PHE A 14 -22.24 4.68 -6.42
N THR A 15 -23.21 5.08 -5.61
CA THR A 15 -23.05 6.12 -4.59
C THR A 15 -23.29 5.50 -3.22
N ASN A 16 -22.27 5.54 -2.36
CA ASN A 16 -22.41 5.23 -0.95
C ASN A 16 -22.93 6.47 -0.20
N ASN A 17 -24.10 6.33 0.42
CA ASN A 17 -24.72 7.34 1.30
C ASN A 17 -24.77 6.88 2.76
N GLY A 18 -24.24 5.69 3.07
CA GLY A 18 -24.28 5.10 4.40
C GLY A 18 -22.94 4.45 4.73
N ASN A 19 -22.97 3.22 5.24
CA ASN A 19 -21.77 2.51 5.63
C ASN A 19 -21.41 1.44 4.60
N PHE A 20 -20.29 1.62 3.90
CA PHE A 20 -19.75 0.63 2.98
C PHE A 20 -18.44 0.05 3.54
N GLN A 21 -18.49 -1.22 3.90
CA GLN A 21 -17.36 -1.95 4.49
C GLN A 21 -16.98 -3.14 3.62
N ILE A 22 -15.71 -3.21 3.26
CA ILE A 22 -15.13 -4.34 2.56
C ILE A 22 -14.27 -5.08 3.58
N HIS A 23 -14.71 -6.27 3.99
CA HIS A 23 -13.99 -7.06 4.99
C HIS A 23 -12.77 -7.77 4.40
N THR A 24 -11.87 -8.21 5.28
CA THR A 24 -10.68 -8.98 4.89
C THR A 24 -11.07 -10.24 4.12
N GLY A 25 -10.36 -10.52 3.03
CA GLY A 25 -10.66 -11.63 2.11
C GLY A 25 -11.79 -11.35 1.12
N ALA A 26 -12.54 -10.26 1.27
CA ALA A 26 -13.57 -9.87 0.31
C ALA A 26 -12.98 -9.06 -0.84
N SER A 27 -13.63 -9.16 -2.00
CA SER A 27 -13.32 -8.36 -3.18
C SER A 27 -14.57 -7.69 -3.72
N VAL A 28 -14.51 -6.40 -4.00
CA VAL A 28 -15.59 -5.65 -4.68
C VAL A 28 -15.03 -5.00 -5.93
N ALA A 29 -15.78 -5.08 -7.03
CA ALA A 29 -15.43 -4.44 -8.29
C ALA A 29 -16.50 -3.44 -8.74
N GLY A 30 -16.09 -2.20 -8.98
CA GLY A 30 -16.90 -1.13 -9.55
C GLY A 30 -16.49 -0.83 -10.99
N PHE A 31 -17.41 -1.00 -11.93
CA PHE A 31 -17.19 -0.73 -13.35
C PHE A 31 -17.57 0.68 -13.79
N GLY A 32 -18.46 1.35 -13.04
CA GLY A 32 -18.78 2.77 -13.17
C GLY A 32 -18.04 3.61 -12.14
N ASP A 33 -18.37 4.91 -12.11
CA ASP A 33 -17.84 5.83 -11.10
C ASP A 33 -18.33 5.43 -9.70
N PHE A 34 -17.47 5.62 -8.69
CA PHE A 34 -17.81 5.43 -7.29
C PHE A 34 -17.81 6.77 -6.58
N THR A 35 -18.90 7.08 -5.88
CA THR A 35 -19.00 8.26 -5.02
C THR A 35 -19.25 7.86 -3.58
N ASN A 36 -18.35 8.24 -2.67
CA ASN A 36 -18.57 8.18 -1.23
C ASN A 36 -18.96 9.58 -0.74
N THR A 37 -20.22 9.78 -0.34
CA THR A 37 -20.69 11.13 0.02
C THR A 37 -20.15 11.58 1.38
N SER A 38 -20.35 12.86 1.72
CA SER A 38 -19.87 13.43 2.98
C SER A 38 -20.56 12.88 4.22
N ALA A 39 -21.78 12.34 4.08
CA ALA A 39 -22.50 11.66 5.15
C ALA A 39 -22.14 10.17 5.29
N ALA A 40 -21.34 9.65 4.36
CA ALA A 40 -21.06 8.22 4.26
C ALA A 40 -19.73 7.83 4.92
N SER A 41 -19.63 6.55 5.30
CA SER A 41 -18.40 5.93 5.78
C SER A 41 -17.95 4.83 4.83
N LEU A 42 -16.67 4.87 4.45
CA LEU A 42 -15.98 3.82 3.72
C LEU A 42 -14.86 3.23 4.57
N LEU A 43 -14.86 1.90 4.73
CA LEU A 43 -13.76 1.15 5.32
C LEU A 43 -13.36 0.00 4.38
N ASN A 44 -12.16 0.08 3.81
CA ASN A 44 -11.63 -0.98 2.95
C ASN A 44 -10.56 -1.81 3.69
N ASN A 45 -10.92 -3.04 4.08
CA ASN A 45 -10.02 -4.05 4.65
C ASN A 45 -9.78 -5.24 3.69
N GLY A 46 -10.33 -5.20 2.48
CA GLY A 46 -10.19 -6.23 1.45
C GLY A 46 -9.63 -5.66 0.14
N ASN A 47 -10.14 -6.13 -1.00
CA ASN A 47 -9.74 -5.66 -2.31
C ASN A 47 -10.86 -4.83 -2.95
N PHE A 48 -10.58 -3.57 -3.26
CA PHE A 48 -11.52 -2.72 -3.97
C PHE A 48 -10.97 -2.42 -5.36
N TYR A 49 -11.61 -2.95 -6.40
CA TYR A 49 -11.25 -2.70 -7.79
C TYR A 49 -12.18 -1.64 -8.35
N LEU A 50 -11.63 -0.53 -8.83
CA LEU A 50 -12.41 0.49 -9.52
C LEU A 50 -11.88 0.66 -10.93
N LYS A 51 -12.79 0.75 -11.91
CA LYS A 51 -12.45 0.91 -13.33
C LYS A 51 -12.62 2.35 -13.83
N ARG A 52 -13.25 3.21 -13.04
CA ARG A 52 -13.52 4.63 -13.35
C ARG A 52 -13.12 5.54 -12.20
N THR A 53 -13.76 6.70 -12.06
CA THR A 53 -13.40 7.72 -11.07
C THR A 53 -13.91 7.38 -9.68
N LEU A 54 -13.05 7.60 -8.68
CA LEU A 54 -13.40 7.59 -7.27
C LEU A 54 -13.58 9.03 -6.79
N THR A 55 -14.73 9.35 -6.20
CA THR A 55 -14.98 10.64 -5.54
C THR A 55 -15.21 10.41 -4.04
N ASN A 56 -14.44 11.09 -3.19
CA ASN A 56 -14.60 11.03 -1.74
C ASN A 56 -14.98 12.37 -1.11
N GLY A 57 -16.14 12.41 -0.45
CA GLY A 57 -16.60 13.53 0.36
C GLY A 57 -16.49 13.29 1.87
N GLN A 58 -16.11 12.08 2.31
CA GLN A 58 -16.04 11.72 3.74
C GLN A 58 -14.87 12.43 4.42
N ALA A 59 -15.17 13.25 5.43
CA ALA A 59 -14.17 13.87 6.28
C ALA A 59 -13.54 12.81 7.21
N SER A 60 -12.24 12.97 7.51
CA SER A 60 -11.51 12.11 8.46
C SER A 60 -11.66 10.61 8.17
N MET A 61 -11.58 10.22 6.88
CA MET A 61 -11.65 8.81 6.48
C MET A 61 -10.66 7.96 7.28
N THR A 62 -11.12 6.80 7.78
CA THR A 62 -10.25 5.84 8.46
C THR A 62 -9.47 5.06 7.42
N THR A 63 -8.15 5.00 7.55
CA THR A 63 -7.36 4.12 6.70
C THR A 63 -7.61 2.68 7.13
N GLY A 64 -8.27 1.91 6.27
CA GLY A 64 -8.44 0.47 6.48
C GLY A 64 -7.13 -0.30 6.32
N THR A 65 -7.22 -1.59 6.00
CA THR A 65 -6.06 -2.49 5.79
C THR A 65 -5.99 -3.09 4.38
N GLY A 66 -6.95 -2.71 3.52
CA GLY A 66 -7.13 -3.28 2.20
C GLY A 66 -6.32 -2.60 1.09
N THR A 67 -6.47 -3.14 -0.13
CA THR A 67 -5.88 -2.58 -1.34
C THR A 67 -6.96 -1.95 -2.22
N LEU A 68 -6.70 -0.74 -2.70
CA LEU A 68 -7.43 -0.13 -3.81
C LEU A 68 -6.67 -0.40 -5.12
N TYR A 69 -7.38 -0.92 -6.12
CA TYR A 69 -6.86 -1.14 -7.47
C TYR A 69 -7.54 -0.17 -8.44
N LEU A 70 -6.72 0.65 -9.10
CA LEU A 70 -7.13 1.50 -10.22
C LEU A 70 -6.53 0.92 -11.50
N ASN A 71 -7.28 0.01 -12.12
CA ASN A 71 -6.86 -0.77 -13.29
C ASN A 71 -7.93 -0.81 -14.39
N GLY A 72 -8.53 0.34 -14.64
CA GLY A 72 -9.41 0.60 -15.78
C GLY A 72 -8.63 0.72 -17.10
N THR A 73 -9.38 0.67 -18.20
CA THR A 73 -8.85 0.89 -19.56
C THR A 73 -9.03 2.33 -20.04
N ALA A 74 -9.75 3.16 -19.28
CA ALA A 74 -9.88 4.60 -19.49
C ALA A 74 -9.10 5.35 -18.40
N ALA A 75 -8.75 6.60 -18.62
CA ALA A 75 -8.14 7.43 -17.59
C ALA A 75 -9.01 7.44 -16.32
N GLN A 76 -8.38 7.25 -15.16
CA GLN A 76 -9.06 7.25 -13.88
C GLN A 76 -8.58 8.37 -12.99
N SER A 77 -9.45 8.80 -12.08
CA SER A 77 -9.08 9.80 -11.09
C SER A 77 -9.56 9.42 -9.69
N VAL A 78 -8.79 9.87 -8.70
CA VAL A 78 -9.22 9.96 -7.31
C VAL A 78 -9.43 11.43 -6.99
N ALA A 79 -10.69 11.81 -6.82
CA ALA A 79 -11.14 13.18 -6.63
C ALA A 79 -11.99 13.29 -5.35
N GLY A 80 -12.43 14.50 -5.03
CA GLY A 80 -13.27 14.76 -3.88
C GLY A 80 -12.97 16.07 -3.18
N THR A 81 -13.80 16.42 -2.21
CA THR A 81 -13.58 17.58 -1.33
C THR A 81 -12.76 17.21 -0.09
N GLN A 82 -12.57 15.91 0.18
CA GLN A 82 -11.84 15.40 1.33
C GLN A 82 -10.70 14.45 0.89
N PRO A 83 -9.56 14.43 1.61
CA PRO A 83 -8.48 13.49 1.34
C PRO A 83 -8.97 12.04 1.29
N PHE A 84 -8.63 11.32 0.22
CA PHE A 84 -8.86 9.88 0.16
C PHE A 84 -7.71 9.13 0.83
N LYS A 85 -8.05 8.17 1.70
CA LYS A 85 -7.09 7.37 2.47
C LYS A 85 -7.28 5.89 2.16
N THR A 86 -6.20 5.22 1.78
CA THR A 86 -6.15 3.77 1.60
C THR A 86 -4.84 3.24 2.17
N TYR A 87 -4.82 1.97 2.55
CA TYR A 87 -3.61 1.34 3.06
C TYR A 87 -2.63 1.08 1.93
N ASN A 88 -3.10 0.37 0.90
CA ASN A 88 -2.35 0.12 -0.32
C ASN A 88 -3.10 0.64 -1.54
N LEU A 89 -2.35 1.13 -2.53
CA LEU A 89 -2.86 1.59 -3.82
C LEU A 89 -2.04 0.94 -4.92
N VAL A 90 -2.73 0.23 -5.82
CA VAL A 90 -2.16 -0.36 -7.02
C VAL A 90 -2.75 0.36 -8.23
N THR A 91 -1.90 1.05 -8.98
CA THR A 91 -2.26 1.76 -10.21
C THR A 91 -1.71 1.00 -11.41
N ASP A 92 -2.57 0.23 -12.08
CA ASP A 92 -2.22 -0.53 -13.28
C ASP A 92 -3.15 -0.10 -14.42
N ASN A 93 -3.02 1.17 -14.81
CA ASN A 93 -3.84 1.80 -15.82
C ASN A 93 -2.94 2.52 -16.83
N THR A 94 -2.82 1.93 -18.02
CA THR A 94 -2.00 2.47 -19.12
C THR A 94 -2.54 3.76 -19.71
N SER A 95 -3.81 4.10 -19.46
CA SER A 95 -4.43 5.37 -19.87
C SER A 95 -4.20 6.51 -18.87
N GLY A 96 -3.58 6.22 -17.71
CA GLY A 96 -3.18 7.21 -16.73
C GLY A 96 -4.09 7.32 -15.50
N ILE A 97 -3.50 7.81 -14.41
CA ILE A 97 -4.15 8.06 -13.12
C ILE A 97 -3.93 9.51 -12.70
N THR A 98 -5.00 10.19 -12.28
CA THR A 98 -4.93 11.51 -11.66
C THR A 98 -5.33 11.45 -10.18
N LEU A 99 -4.46 11.91 -9.29
CA LEU A 99 -4.76 12.05 -7.87
C LEU A 99 -5.04 13.53 -7.57
N ASN A 100 -6.31 13.94 -7.70
CA ASN A 100 -6.73 15.35 -7.64
C ASN A 100 -7.10 15.81 -6.23
N THR A 101 -6.65 15.08 -5.22
CA THR A 101 -6.79 15.41 -3.79
C THR A 101 -5.52 15.01 -3.07
N THR A 102 -5.30 15.54 -1.85
CA THR A 102 -4.21 15.08 -0.99
C THR A 102 -4.40 13.59 -0.71
N TYR A 103 -3.66 12.75 -1.42
CA TYR A 103 -3.59 11.32 -1.18
C TYR A 103 -2.74 11.08 0.07
N SER A 104 -3.23 10.25 0.98
CA SER A 104 -2.45 9.82 2.14
C SER A 104 -2.54 8.30 2.28
N SER A 105 -1.42 7.62 2.03
CA SER A 105 -1.23 6.24 2.47
C SER A 105 -0.76 6.26 3.92
N CYS A 106 -1.43 5.53 4.81
CA CYS A 106 -1.12 5.59 6.25
C CYS A 106 0.25 5.02 6.58
N CYS A 107 0.76 4.06 5.80
CA CYS A 107 2.11 3.54 5.96
C CYS A 107 2.56 3.04 4.59
N PRO A 108 3.56 3.63 3.92
CA PRO A 108 4.23 2.87 2.88
C PRO A 108 4.90 1.69 3.60
N TYR A 109 4.39 0.48 3.39
CA TYR A 109 5.22 -0.70 3.56
C TYR A 109 6.29 -0.62 2.47
N LEU A 110 7.32 0.19 2.70
CA LEU A 110 8.59 -0.03 2.05
C LEU A 110 8.97 -1.44 2.50
N PRO A 111 9.11 -2.44 1.60
CA PRO A 111 9.73 -3.67 2.01
C PRO A 111 11.07 -3.23 2.60
N MET A 112 11.25 -3.42 3.90
CA MET A 112 12.57 -3.32 4.49
C MET A 112 13.36 -4.45 3.87
N ALA A 113 13.96 -4.17 2.71
CA ALA A 113 15.22 -4.77 2.34
C ALA A 113 16.08 -4.58 3.58
N SER A 114 16.33 -5.68 4.28
CA SER A 114 17.21 -5.73 5.42
C SER A 114 18.51 -5.05 5.03
N LEU A 115 18.69 -3.79 5.45
CA LEU A 115 20.00 -3.18 5.40
C LEU A 115 20.92 -4.12 6.18
N PRO A 116 22.06 -4.55 5.61
CA PRO A 116 22.96 -5.46 6.29
C PRO A 116 23.29 -4.87 7.66
N VAL A 117 23.00 -5.63 8.71
CA VAL A 117 23.41 -5.28 10.07
C VAL A 117 24.92 -5.06 10.03
N PRO A 118 25.43 -3.88 10.45
CA PRO A 118 26.86 -3.68 10.58
C PRO A 118 27.41 -4.75 11.51
N LEU A 119 28.33 -5.58 11.03
CA LEU A 119 29.00 -6.56 11.88
C LEU A 119 29.66 -5.80 13.05
N PRO A 120 29.49 -6.27 14.30
CA PRO A 120 30.19 -5.67 15.42
C PRO A 120 31.70 -5.78 15.19
N PRO A 121 32.48 -4.75 15.53
CA PRO A 121 33.92 -4.78 15.35
C PRO A 121 34.52 -5.92 16.17
N THR A 122 35.09 -6.90 15.48
CA THR A 122 35.85 -7.98 16.11
C THR A 122 37.05 -7.35 16.80
N THR A 123 37.03 -7.29 18.12
CA THR A 123 38.19 -6.92 18.91
C THR A 123 39.27 -7.98 18.70
N LEU A 124 40.33 -7.60 17.98
CA LEU A 124 41.57 -8.38 17.91
C LEU A 124 42.14 -8.49 19.33
N SER A 125 41.87 -9.61 19.99
CA SER A 125 42.54 -10.00 21.23
C SER A 125 44.01 -10.26 20.90
N MET A 126 44.86 -9.27 21.15
CA MET A 126 46.31 -9.44 21.09
C MET A 126 46.72 -10.37 22.24
N LYS A 127 47.10 -11.61 21.88
CA LYS A 127 47.72 -12.59 22.77
C LYS A 127 49.00 -11.98 23.38
N PRO A 128 49.16 -11.93 24.72
CA PRO A 128 50.39 -11.44 25.34
C PRO A 128 51.57 -12.34 24.97
N ALA A 129 52.65 -11.75 24.47
CA ALA A 129 53.92 -12.45 24.31
C ALA A 129 54.50 -12.80 25.69
N LEU A 130 54.64 -14.09 25.93
CA LEU A 130 55.25 -14.67 27.12
C LEU A 130 56.74 -14.33 27.12
N LEU A 131 57.19 -13.46 28.03
CA LEU A 131 58.61 -13.25 28.32
C LEU A 131 59.08 -14.40 29.21
N THR A 132 59.95 -15.26 28.69
CA THR A 132 60.70 -16.25 29.48
C THR A 132 61.98 -15.64 30.03
N PRO A 133 62.26 -15.68 31.35
CA PRO A 133 63.57 -15.38 31.91
C PRO A 133 64.38 -16.67 32.13
N ALA A 134 65.50 -16.82 31.42
CA ALA A 134 66.57 -17.78 31.70
C ALA A 134 67.86 -17.21 31.09
N ALA A 135 69.02 -17.13 31.74
CA ALA A 135 69.45 -17.49 33.07
C ALA A 135 70.69 -16.63 33.35
N LEU A 136 70.83 -16.08 34.57
CA LEU A 136 72.08 -15.52 35.06
C LEU A 136 72.46 -16.29 36.32
N MET A 137 73.30 -17.31 36.20
CA MET A 137 74.04 -17.86 37.35
C MET A 137 75.23 -18.74 36.92
N HIS A 138 76.38 -18.49 37.57
CA HIS A 138 77.62 -19.27 37.69
C HIS A 138 78.80 -18.98 36.75
N ALA A 139 79.79 -18.24 37.26
CA ALA A 139 81.08 -18.76 37.78
C ALA A 139 81.84 -17.55 38.39
N MET A 140 82.18 -17.59 39.69
CA MET A 140 83.50 -17.94 40.23
C MET A 140 84.63 -17.07 39.69
#